data_AF-A0A5C4J1G1-F1
#
_entry.id   AF-A0A5C4J1G1-F1
#
_cell.length_a   1.000
_cell.length_b   1.000
_cell.length_c   1.000
_cell.angle_alpha   90.00
_cell.angle_beta   90.00
_cell.angle_gamma   90.00
#
_symmetry.space_group_name_H-M   'P 1'
#
loop_
_entity.id
_entity.type
_entity.pdbx_description
1 polymer ?
#
loop_
_entity_poly.entity_id
_entity_poly.type
_entity_poly.pdbx_seq_one_letter_code
_entity_poly.pdbx_strand_id
1 'polypeptide(L)'
;MKQRKVSSLDEYKPRIQPPSVPLYITENGAGYDETPDEDGAVKDAGRIGYLDAHIRACHDAVSDGVPLRGYFTWSLLDNFEWAWGYAKRFGLVHVDYATQRRAPKDSAVVRRGDQARRAPGLS
;
A
#
# COMPACT_ATOMS: atom_id res chain seq x y z
N MET A 1 31.93 16.13 -35.38
CA MET A 1 30.93 15.44 -34.55
C MET A 1 30.66 16.31 -33.32
N LYS A 2 29.57 17.08 -33.28
CA LYS A 2 29.28 18.01 -32.17
C LYS A 2 28.54 17.24 -31.08
N GLN A 3 29.10 17.22 -29.86
CA GLN A 3 28.41 16.70 -28.69
C GLN A 3 27.20 17.60 -28.38
N ARG A 4 26.00 17.00 -28.27
CA ARG A 4 24.83 17.71 -27.75
C ARG A 4 24.91 17.68 -26.23
N LYS A 5 24.88 18.87 -25.65
CA LYS A 5 24.80 19.08 -24.21
C LYS A 5 23.33 18.91 -23.82
N VAL A 6 23.03 17.83 -23.11
CA VAL A 6 21.71 17.61 -22.49
C VAL A 6 21.58 18.67 -21.39
N SER A 7 20.62 19.59 -21.51
CA SER A 7 20.59 20.84 -20.74
C SER A 7 19.45 20.94 -19.72
N SER A 8 18.64 19.90 -19.55
CA SER A 8 17.54 19.89 -18.58
C SER A 8 17.26 18.47 -18.07
N LEU A 9 16.85 18.37 -16.79
CA LEU A 9 16.25 17.15 -16.24
C LEU A 9 14.94 16.75 -16.97
N ASP A 10 14.32 17.68 -17.71
CA ASP A 10 13.18 17.41 -18.60
C ASP A 10 13.53 16.48 -19.77
N GLU A 11 14.83 16.35 -20.09
CA GLU A 11 15.32 15.54 -21.20
C GLU A 11 15.46 14.05 -20.82
N TYR A 12 15.25 13.69 -19.54
CA TYR A 12 15.12 12.33 -19.06
C TYR A 12 13.65 12.01 -18.69
N LYS A 13 12.75 12.06 -19.67
CA LYS A 13 11.46 11.39 -19.56
C LYS A 13 11.68 9.91 -19.87
N PRO A 14 11.45 8.97 -18.92
CA PRO A 14 11.51 7.56 -19.23
C PRO A 14 10.61 7.28 -20.43
N ARG A 15 11.15 6.62 -21.46
CA ARG A 15 10.45 6.29 -22.72
C ARG A 15 9.29 5.30 -22.55
N ILE A 16 8.94 4.96 -21.32
CA ILE A 16 7.89 4.00 -21.02
C ILE A 16 6.59 4.78 -20.95
N GLN A 17 5.89 4.84 -22.09
CA GLN A 17 4.48 5.21 -22.05
C GLN A 17 3.75 4.17 -21.19
N PRO A 18 2.84 4.58 -20.28
CA PRO A 18 2.05 3.65 -19.52
C PRO A 18 1.23 2.76 -20.49
N PRO A 19 1.09 1.46 -20.21
CA PRO A 19 0.29 0.57 -21.02
C PRO A 19 -1.14 1.11 -21.19
N SER A 20 -1.72 0.95 -22.38
CA SER A 20 -3.12 1.32 -22.64
C SER A 20 -4.13 0.32 -22.04
N VAL A 21 -3.63 -0.75 -21.43
CA VAL A 21 -4.46 -1.78 -20.78
C VAL A 21 -4.74 -1.42 -19.32
N PRO A 22 -5.88 -1.88 -18.77
CA PRO A 22 -6.18 -1.71 -17.35
C PRO A 22 -5.06 -2.22 -16.43
N LEU A 23 -4.66 -1.40 -15.47
CA LEU A 23 -3.62 -1.74 -14.50
C LEU A 23 -4.20 -1.99 -13.11
N TYR A 24 -3.53 -2.83 -12.33
CA TYR A 24 -3.79 -3.05 -10.92
C TYR A 24 -2.47 -3.05 -10.17
N ILE A 25 -2.41 -2.36 -9.02
CA ILE A 25 -1.35 -2.61 -8.05
C ILE A 25 -1.75 -3.87 -7.31
N THR A 26 -1.21 -5.01 -7.73
CA THR A 26 -1.56 -6.33 -7.19
C THR A 26 -1.06 -6.52 -5.77
N GLU A 27 0.06 -5.88 -5.42
CA GLU A 27 0.62 -5.91 -4.08
C GLU A 27 1.37 -4.60 -3.78
N ASN A 28 1.10 -4.01 -2.63
CA ASN A 28 1.94 -2.98 -2.04
C ASN A 28 1.77 -2.98 -0.51
N GLY A 29 2.89 -2.92 0.22
CA GLY A 29 2.88 -2.97 1.67
C GLY A 29 4.24 -2.68 2.27
N ALA A 30 4.27 -2.56 3.59
CA ALA A 30 5.48 -2.37 4.36
C ALA A 30 5.39 -3.15 5.69
N GLY A 31 6.52 -3.73 6.09
CA GLY A 31 6.65 -4.47 7.33
C GLY A 31 6.82 -3.53 8.51
N TYR A 32 5.95 -3.65 9.51
CA TYR A 32 6.05 -2.92 10.78
C TYR A 32 5.72 -3.84 11.94
N ASP A 33 6.53 -3.76 12.99
CA ASP A 33 6.61 -4.76 14.05
C ASP A 33 5.79 -4.38 15.31
N GLU A 34 4.85 -3.44 15.22
CA GLU A 34 4.03 -3.04 16.36
C GLU A 34 3.14 -4.19 16.85
N THR A 35 3.07 -4.30 18.17
CA THR A 35 2.26 -5.30 18.89
C THR A 35 1.06 -4.65 19.57
N PRO A 36 0.04 -5.42 19.96
CA PRO A 36 -1.08 -4.91 20.75
C PRO A 36 -0.60 -4.30 22.08
N ASP A 37 -1.21 -3.19 22.48
CA ASP A 37 -1.07 -2.62 23.82
C ASP A 37 -1.96 -3.34 24.85
N GLU A 38 -2.03 -2.82 26.08
CA GLU A 38 -2.81 -3.41 27.18
C GLU A 38 -4.32 -3.48 26.87
N ASP A 39 -4.82 -2.57 26.03
CA ASP A 39 -6.21 -2.52 25.57
C ASP A 39 -6.45 -3.38 24.31
N GLY A 40 -5.39 -4.00 23.78
CA GLY A 40 -5.42 -4.84 22.57
C GLY A 40 -5.36 -4.04 21.26
N ALA A 41 -5.09 -2.72 21.31
CA ALA A 41 -4.98 -1.89 20.13
C ALA A 41 -3.57 -1.98 19.52
N VAL A 42 -3.49 -2.00 18.18
CA VAL A 42 -2.20 -2.03 17.46
C VAL A 42 -2.03 -0.73 16.69
N LYS A 43 -1.23 0.18 17.26
CA LYS A 43 -1.03 1.55 16.79
C LYS A 43 0.09 1.63 15.76
N ASP A 44 -0.22 1.34 14.49
CA ASP A 44 0.75 1.25 13.40
C ASP A 44 0.76 2.50 12.49
N ALA A 45 1.00 3.67 13.09
CA ALA A 45 0.98 4.97 12.40
C ALA A 45 1.92 5.03 11.17
N GLY A 46 3.07 4.34 11.22
CA GLY A 46 3.98 4.21 10.08
C GLY A 46 3.31 3.55 8.87
N ARG A 47 2.55 2.48 9.09
CA ARG A 47 1.79 1.80 8.03
C ARG A 47 0.71 2.69 7.46
N ILE A 48 -0.01 3.44 8.30
CA ILE A 48 -1.01 4.42 7.84
C ILE A 48 -0.38 5.44 6.90
N GLY A 49 0.72 6.07 7.32
CA GLY A 49 1.42 7.07 6.51
C GLY A 49 1.96 6.50 5.19
N TYR A 50 2.58 5.32 5.24
CA TYR A 50 3.08 4.63 4.06
C TYR A 50 1.96 4.37 3.05
N LEU A 51 0.86 3.78 3.51
CA LEU A 51 -0.22 3.42 2.62
C LEU A 51 -0.96 4.66 2.09
N ASP A 52 -1.13 5.72 2.90
CA ASP A 52 -1.77 6.97 2.46
C ASP A 52 -0.97 7.61 1.32
N ALA A 53 0.35 7.71 1.48
CA ALA A 53 1.23 8.24 0.44
C ALA A 53 1.10 7.47 -0.89
N HIS A 54 1.05 6.13 -0.85
CA HIS A 54 0.92 5.31 -2.05
C HIS A 54 -0.45 5.40 -2.71
N ILE A 55 -1.53 5.50 -1.92
CA ILE A 55 -2.88 5.72 -2.47
C ILE A 55 -2.99 7.10 -3.12
N ARG A 56 -2.38 8.15 -2.55
CA ARG A 56 -2.33 9.47 -3.17
C ARG A 56 -1.58 9.43 -4.49
N ALA A 57 -0.43 8.79 -4.55
CA ALA A 57 0.30 8.60 -5.81
C ALA A 57 -0.53 7.82 -6.86
N CYS A 58 -1.30 6.81 -6.45
CA CYS A 58 -2.22 6.11 -7.34
C CYS A 58 -3.34 7.02 -7.85
N HIS A 59 -3.88 7.88 -6.99
CA HIS A 59 -4.89 8.86 -7.37
C HIS A 59 -4.34 9.89 -8.38
N ASP A 60 -3.11 10.38 -8.17
CA ASP A 60 -2.45 11.30 -9.09
C ASP A 60 -2.22 10.63 -10.46
N ALA A 61 -1.78 9.37 -10.47
CA ALA A 61 -1.64 8.61 -11.72
C ALA A 61 -2.97 8.44 -12.47
N VAL A 62 -4.07 8.16 -11.77
CA VAL A 62 -5.41 8.11 -12.37
C VAL A 62 -5.80 9.47 -12.94
N SER A 63 -5.48 10.56 -12.23
CA SER A 63 -5.74 11.93 -12.67
C SER A 63 -4.96 12.30 -13.93
N ASP A 64 -3.76 11.75 -14.10
CA ASP A 64 -2.91 11.89 -15.28
C ASP A 64 -3.29 10.95 -16.44
N GLY A 65 -4.39 10.20 -16.31
CA GLY A 65 -4.95 9.35 -17.37
C GLY A 65 -4.40 7.92 -17.41
N VAL A 66 -3.64 7.48 -16.40
CA VAL A 66 -3.23 6.09 -16.27
C VAL A 66 -4.48 5.22 -16.01
N PRO A 67 -4.71 4.13 -16.76
CA PRO A 67 -5.89 3.28 -16.60
C PRO A 67 -5.79 2.34 -15.38
N LEU A 68 -5.42 2.86 -14.20
CA LEU A 68 -5.32 2.11 -12.95
C LEU A 68 -6.72 1.86 -12.36
N ARG A 69 -7.03 0.60 -12.06
CA ARG A 69 -8.37 0.15 -11.67
C ARG A 69 -8.47 -0.39 -10.24
N GLY A 70 -7.34 -0.65 -9.60
CA GLY A 70 -7.35 -1.16 -8.23
C GLY A 70 -5.99 -1.16 -7.57
N TYR A 71 -6.05 -1.23 -6.25
CA TYR A 71 -4.90 -1.26 -5.37
C TYR A 71 -5.16 -2.29 -4.27
N PHE A 72 -4.28 -3.28 -4.17
CA PHE A 72 -4.38 -4.37 -3.20
C PHE A 72 -3.21 -4.28 -2.23
N THR A 73 -3.53 -4.12 -0.95
CA THR A 73 -2.52 -4.02 0.11
C THR A 73 -1.97 -5.40 0.43
N TRP A 74 -0.65 -5.54 0.41
CA TRP A 74 0.02 -6.69 1.02
C TRP A 74 0.29 -6.36 2.49
N SER A 75 -0.34 -7.01 3.45
CA SER A 75 -1.26 -8.14 3.36
C SER A 75 -2.49 -7.94 4.25
N LEU A 76 -3.47 -8.83 4.16
CA LEU A 76 -4.61 -8.81 5.08
C LEU A 76 -4.17 -9.18 6.52
N LEU A 77 -3.41 -10.27 6.66
CA LEU A 77 -2.96 -10.81 7.94
C LEU A 77 -1.43 -10.81 8.02
N ASP A 78 -0.89 -10.61 9.22
CA ASP A 78 0.48 -11.02 9.50
C ASP A 78 0.63 -12.51 9.19
N ASN A 79 1.66 -12.87 8.43
CA ASN A 79 1.81 -14.20 7.84
C ASN A 79 3.29 -14.67 7.86
N PHE A 80 3.53 -15.84 7.26
CA PHE A 80 4.87 -16.36 7.06
C PHE A 80 5.53 -15.69 5.85
N GLU A 81 6.58 -14.91 6.08
CA GLU A 81 7.29 -14.13 5.07
C GLU A 81 8.57 -14.83 4.61
N TRP A 82 8.40 -16.01 4.02
CA TRP A 82 9.47 -16.76 3.34
C TRP A 82 10.73 -16.95 4.21
N ALA A 83 11.89 -16.48 3.74
CA ALA A 83 13.16 -16.58 4.46
C ALA A 83 13.16 -15.87 5.82
N TRP A 84 12.25 -14.90 6.03
CA TRP A 84 12.11 -14.17 7.28
C TRP A 84 11.19 -14.86 8.28
N GLY A 85 10.53 -15.94 7.88
CA GLY A 85 9.54 -16.62 8.70
C GLY A 85 8.50 -15.65 9.24
N TYR A 86 8.24 -15.71 10.55
CA TYR A 86 7.24 -14.87 11.20
C TYR A 86 7.77 -13.53 11.75
N ALA A 87 9.03 -13.20 11.44
CA ALA A 87 9.69 -12.01 11.98
C ALA A 87 9.17 -10.70 11.36
N LYS A 88 8.60 -10.74 10.15
CA LYS A 88 8.08 -9.55 9.45
C LYS A 88 6.57 -9.53 9.42
N ARG A 89 6.00 -8.35 9.67
CA ARG A 89 4.56 -8.13 9.84
C ARG A 89 4.00 -7.15 8.82
N PHE A 90 3.50 -7.71 7.71
CA PHE A 90 2.89 -6.95 6.61
C PHE A 90 1.37 -6.78 6.73
N GLY A 91 0.73 -7.45 7.68
CA GLY A 91 -0.72 -7.48 7.80
C GLY A 91 -1.33 -6.17 8.26
N LEU A 92 -2.51 -5.86 7.73
CA LEU A 92 -3.47 -4.93 8.33
C LEU A 92 -4.06 -5.48 9.64
N VAL A 93 -3.99 -6.80 9.85
CA VAL A 93 -4.44 -7.48 11.06
C VAL A 93 -3.25 -8.15 11.72
N HIS A 94 -3.01 -7.82 12.98
CA HIS A 94 -2.03 -8.49 13.80
C HIS A 94 -2.49 -9.93 14.09
N VAL A 95 -1.56 -10.88 13.98
CA VAL A 95 -1.78 -12.28 14.36
C VAL A 95 -0.80 -12.64 15.49
N ASP A 96 -1.37 -13.06 16.62
CA ASP A 96 -0.62 -13.76 17.65
C ASP A 96 -0.40 -15.20 17.17
N TYR A 97 0.83 -15.55 16.81
CA TYR A 97 1.13 -16.84 16.20
C TYR A 97 0.96 -18.03 17.17
N ALA A 98 1.11 -17.80 18.48
CA ALA A 98 0.95 -18.85 19.48
C ALA A 98 -0.53 -19.19 19.71
N THR A 99 -1.40 -18.17 19.75
CA THR A 99 -2.82 -18.34 20.09
C THR A 99 -3.77 -18.21 18.91
N GLN A 100 -3.27 -17.80 17.74
CA GLN A 100 -4.04 -17.47 16.53
C GLN A 100 -5.08 -16.35 16.72
N ARG A 101 -5.05 -15.62 17.84
CA ARG A 101 -5.89 -14.43 18.05
C ARG A 101 -5.51 -13.35 17.04
N ARG A 102 -6.53 -12.65 16.55
CA ARG A 102 -6.43 -11.62 15.51
C ARG A 102 -6.92 -10.29 16.04
N ALA A 103 -6.12 -9.25 15.84
CA ALA A 103 -6.46 -7.88 16.22
C ALA A 103 -6.31 -6.98 15.00
N PRO A 104 -7.39 -6.35 14.50
CA PRO A 104 -7.26 -5.32 13.47
C PRO A 104 -6.34 -4.21 13.95
N LYS A 105 -5.38 -3.81 13.13
CA LYS A 105 -4.51 -2.66 13.42
C LYS A 105 -5.25 -1.36 13.08
N ASP A 106 -4.76 -0.23 13.58
CA ASP A 106 -5.34 1.08 13.26
C ASP A 106 -5.40 1.31 11.75
N SER A 107 -4.38 0.87 11.02
CA SER A 107 -4.36 0.86 9.56
C SER A 107 -5.54 0.12 8.91
N ALA A 108 -6.02 -0.99 9.47
CA ALA A 108 -7.21 -1.69 8.97
C ALA A 108 -8.48 -0.86 9.18
N VAL A 109 -8.61 -0.23 10.35
CA VAL A 109 -9.78 0.56 10.73
C VAL A 109 -9.91 1.79 9.83
N VAL A 110 -8.81 2.54 9.67
CA VAL A 110 -8.77 3.72 8.78
C VAL A 110 -9.14 3.32 7.36
N ARG A 111 -8.57 2.21 6.85
CA ARG A 111 -8.82 1.74 5.48
C ARG A 111 -10.24 1.31 5.23
N ARG A 112 -10.85 0.60 6.18
CA ARG A 112 -12.28 0.26 6.11
C ARG A 112 -13.12 1.52 6.03
N GLY A 113 -12.81 2.54 6.84
CA GLY A 113 -13.50 3.83 6.80
C GLY A 113 -13.37 4.55 5.46
N ASP A 114 -12.17 4.58 4.88
CA ASP A 114 -11.92 5.19 3.57
C ASP A 114 -12.67 4.48 2.44
N GLN A 115 -12.65 3.15 2.42
CA GLN A 115 -13.36 2.35 1.42
C GLN A 115 -14.88 2.54 1.52
N ALA A 116 -15.43 2.55 2.74
CA ALA A 116 -16.85 2.77 2.96
C ALA A 116 -17.32 4.17 2.48
N ARG A 117 -16.48 5.20 2.64
CA ARG A 117 -16.79 6.56 2.15
C ARG A 117 -16.73 6.70 0.63
N ARG A 118 -15.95 5.86 -0.04
CA ARG A 118 -15.69 5.94 -1.49
C ARG A 118 -16.51 4.97 -2.33
N ALA A 119 -17.17 3.99 -1.71
CA ALA A 119 -18.10 3.11 -2.41
C ALA A 119 -19.30 3.94 -2.89
N PRO A 120 -19.56 4.04 -4.22
CA PRO A 120 -20.81 4.62 -4.69
C PRO A 120 -21.95 3.74 -4.18
N GLY A 121 -23.03 4.38 -3.69
CA GLY A 121 -24.18 3.71 -3.10
C GLY A 121 -24.68 2.56 -3.96
N LEU A 122 -24.43 1.33 -3.49
CA LEU A 122 -25.16 0.15 -3.93
C LEU A 122 -26.52 0.19 -3.23
N SER A 123 -27.47 0.90 -3.86
CA SER A 123 -28.91 0.74 -3.63
C SER A 123 -29.53 0.05 -4.84
#